data_AF-A0A947DMC2-F1
#
_entry.id   AF-A0A947DMC2-F1
#
_cell.length_a   1.000
_cell.length_b   1.000
_cell.length_c   1.000
_cell.angle_alpha   90.00
_cell.angle_beta   90.00
_cell.angle_gamma   90.00
#
_symmetry.space_group_name_H-M   'P 1'
#
loop_
_entity.id
_entity.type
_entity.pdbx_description
1 polymer ?
#
loop_
_entity_poly.entity_id
_entity_poly.type
_entity_poly.pdbx_seq_one_letter_code
_entity_poly.pdbx_strand_id
1 'polypeptide(L)'
;MTIATLPTRAASLNYMSFSGRIEPADFNDLLTLYASDGGVRARHDKLLVFQPDVDLSALTDDVLASILTRLLTVTSQARKSLIVRTALVCLAPAQSAVLDRWRTLVDGQRGMLTEIAAFDAVQSAAVWIGLTADETDDIVQHQTAPAAVVVAAIAR
;
A
#
# COMPACT_ATOMS: atom_id res chain seq x y z
N MET A 1 -2.47 -0.69 13.01
CA MET A 1 -2.40 -1.10 11.59
C MET A 1 -3.37 -2.26 11.35
N THR A 2 -4.12 -2.20 10.24
CA THR A 2 -5.03 -3.26 9.80
C THR A 2 -4.59 -3.73 8.42
N ILE A 3 -4.52 -5.04 8.20
CA ILE A 3 -4.14 -5.66 6.92
C ILE A 3 -5.28 -6.57 6.46
N ALA A 4 -5.70 -6.43 5.21
CA ALA A 4 -6.69 -7.31 4.59
C ALA A 4 -6.31 -7.59 3.14
N THR A 5 -6.49 -8.82 2.68
CA THR A 5 -6.45 -9.14 1.24
C THR A 5 -7.88 -9.25 0.75
N LEU A 6 -8.27 -8.34 -0.13
CA LEU A 6 -9.62 -8.26 -0.67
C LEU A 6 -9.65 -8.95 -2.04
N PRO A 7 -10.58 -9.89 -2.28
CA PRO A 7 -10.77 -10.44 -3.61
C PRO A 7 -11.29 -9.34 -4.54
N THR A 8 -10.66 -9.17 -5.71
CA THR A 8 -11.20 -8.32 -6.77
C THR A 8 -11.45 -9.15 -8.03
N ARG A 9 -12.31 -8.66 -8.92
CA ARG A 9 -12.65 -9.35 -10.18
C ARG A 9 -11.43 -9.62 -11.05
N ALA A 10 -10.43 -8.73 -11.02
CA ALA A 10 -9.24 -8.80 -11.86
C ALA A 10 -7.99 -9.32 -11.13
N ALA A 11 -7.91 -9.18 -9.80
CA ALA A 11 -6.71 -9.47 -9.03
C ALA A 11 -7.03 -9.78 -7.54
N SER A 12 -5.98 -9.91 -6.73
CA SER A 12 -6.08 -9.81 -5.27
C SER A 12 -5.55 -8.45 -4.89
N LEU A 13 -6.37 -7.61 -4.26
CA LEU A 13 -5.95 -6.31 -3.74
C LEU A 13 -5.45 -6.49 -2.32
N ASN A 14 -4.21 -6.11 -2.05
CA ASN A 14 -3.74 -6.00 -0.68
C ASN A 14 -4.12 -4.62 -0.14
N TYR A 15 -5.06 -4.59 0.79
CA TYR A 15 -5.49 -3.39 1.50
C TYR A 15 -4.77 -3.29 2.84
N MET A 16 -4.28 -2.09 3.16
CA MET A 16 -3.68 -1.81 4.45
C MET A 16 -4.14 -0.47 4.97
N SER A 17 -4.49 -0.41 6.25
CA SER A 17 -4.86 0.83 6.92
C SER A 17 -3.94 1.14 8.08
N PHE A 18 -3.43 2.36 8.10
CA PHE A 18 -2.50 2.89 9.08
C PHE A 18 -3.21 3.97 9.90
N SER A 19 -3.19 3.82 11.22
CA SER A 19 -3.76 4.77 12.18
C SER A 19 -2.81 4.92 13.36
N GLY A 20 -2.91 6.04 14.06
CA GLY A 20 -1.95 6.42 15.10
C GLY A 20 -0.52 6.60 14.58
N ARG A 21 0.44 6.45 15.48
CA ARG A 21 1.86 6.64 15.17
C ARG A 21 2.43 5.44 14.42
N ILE A 22 3.05 5.72 13.27
CA ILE A 22 3.67 4.72 12.41
C ILE A 22 5.18 4.76 12.59
N GLU A 23 5.75 3.62 12.94
CA GLU A 23 7.18 3.42 13.13
C GLU A 23 7.79 2.72 11.90
N PRO A 24 9.11 2.85 11.66
CA PRO A 24 9.78 2.17 10.55
C PRO A 24 9.58 0.65 10.56
N ALA A 25 9.38 0.06 11.74
CA ALA A 25 9.14 -1.37 11.91
C ALA A 25 7.79 -1.84 11.35
N ASP A 26 6.78 -0.96 11.29
CA ASP A 26 5.45 -1.31 10.75
C ASP A 26 5.50 -1.63 9.25
N PHE A 27 6.54 -1.14 8.55
CA PHE A 27 6.78 -1.49 7.15
C PHE A 27 7.34 -2.90 6.95
N ASN A 28 7.72 -3.63 8.00
CA ASN A 28 8.14 -5.03 7.88
C ASN A 28 7.00 -5.92 7.36
N ASP A 29 5.76 -5.66 7.81
CA ASP A 29 4.58 -6.39 7.36
C ASP A 29 4.27 -6.05 5.90
N LEU A 30 4.45 -4.79 5.50
CA LEU A 30 4.39 -4.39 4.10
C LEU A 30 5.40 -5.18 3.27
N LEU A 31 6.68 -5.20 3.66
CA LEU A 31 7.72 -5.93 2.94
C LEU A 31 7.41 -7.43 2.83
N THR A 32 6.84 -8.02 3.88
CA THR A 32 6.42 -9.43 3.88
C THR A 32 5.33 -9.67 2.83
N LEU A 33 4.37 -8.75 2.68
CA LEU A 33 3.34 -8.85 1.64
C LEU A 33 3.91 -8.73 0.22
N TYR A 34 4.90 -7.87 0.00
CA TYR A 34 5.60 -7.82 -1.30
C TYR A 34 6.38 -9.10 -1.57
N ALA A 35 6.91 -9.76 -0.53
CA ALA A 35 7.61 -11.04 -0.67
C ALA A 35 6.65 -12.20 -0.95
N SER A 36 5.45 -12.18 -0.37
CA SER A 36 4.45 -13.24 -0.52
C SER A 36 3.70 -13.21 -1.85
N ASP A 37 3.81 -12.10 -2.61
CA ASP A 37 3.17 -11.92 -3.92
C ASP A 37 3.74 -12.82 -5.05
N GLY A 38 4.45 -13.91 -4.71
CA GLY A 38 5.10 -14.85 -5.65
C GLY A 38 4.17 -15.73 -6.49
N GLY A 39 2.95 -15.27 -6.81
CA GLY A 39 1.95 -15.99 -7.60
C GLY A 39 2.14 -15.84 -9.12
N VAL A 40 1.37 -16.62 -9.88
CA VAL A 40 1.37 -16.69 -11.37
C VAL A 40 0.86 -15.39 -12.04
N ARG A 41 0.45 -14.38 -11.28
CA ARG A 41 -0.20 -13.17 -11.80
C ARG A 41 0.83 -12.12 -12.16
N ALA A 42 0.65 -11.45 -13.30
CA ALA A 42 1.58 -10.42 -13.76
C ALA A 42 1.45 -9.07 -13.01
N ARG A 43 0.38 -8.89 -12.22
CA ARG A 43 0.04 -7.62 -11.59
C ARG A 43 -0.44 -7.80 -10.15
N HIS A 44 0.16 -7.03 -9.24
CA HIS A 44 -0.17 -7.01 -7.82
C HIS A 44 -0.47 -5.58 -7.39
N ASP A 45 -1.74 -5.31 -7.10
CA ASP A 45 -2.16 -3.99 -6.68
C ASP A 45 -2.25 -3.93 -5.15
N LYS A 46 -1.84 -2.79 -4.61
CA LYS A 46 -1.85 -2.51 -3.18
C LYS A 46 -2.49 -1.17 -2.93
N LEU A 47 -3.32 -1.09 -1.90
CA LEU A 47 -3.97 0.13 -1.45
C LEU A 47 -3.60 0.37 0.01
N LEU A 48 -2.80 1.40 0.26
CA LEU A 48 -2.35 1.80 1.58
C LEU A 48 -3.11 3.07 1.99
N VAL A 49 -3.91 3.01 3.05
CA VAL A 49 -4.73 4.10 3.54
C VAL A 49 -4.20 4.60 4.89
N PHE A 50 -3.74 5.84 4.91
CA PHE A 50 -3.27 6.55 6.08
C PHE A 50 -4.42 7.39 6.66
N GLN A 51 -4.92 6.99 7.83
CA GLN A 51 -6.11 7.54 8.47
C GLN A 51 -5.88 8.99 8.97
N PRO A 52 -6.95 9.74 9.28
CA PRO A 52 -6.84 11.13 9.72
C PRO A 52 -5.99 11.35 10.98
N ASP A 53 -5.90 10.34 11.85
CA ASP A 53 -5.15 10.35 13.12
C ASP A 53 -3.69 9.88 12.98
N VAL A 54 -3.23 9.62 11.75
CA VAL A 54 -1.91 9.05 11.50
C VAL A 54 -0.78 10.04 11.83
N ASP A 55 0.27 9.54 12.46
CA ASP A 55 1.52 10.27 12.70
C ASP A 55 2.67 9.58 11.98
N LEU A 56 3.22 10.26 10.97
CA LEU A 56 4.34 9.79 10.15
C LEU A 56 5.67 10.48 10.52
N SER A 57 5.74 11.15 11.67
CA SER A 57 6.93 11.91 12.10
C SER A 57 8.20 11.05 12.25
N ALA A 58 8.07 9.75 12.46
CA ALA A 58 9.19 8.81 12.50
C ALA A 58 9.74 8.44 11.10
N LEU A 59 9.03 8.78 10.02
CA LEU A 59 9.42 8.47 8.64
C LEU A 59 10.21 9.63 8.03
N THR A 60 11.47 9.74 8.45
CA THR A 60 12.44 10.66 7.83
C THR A 60 12.82 10.21 6.43
N ASP A 61 13.45 11.08 5.65
CA ASP A 61 13.87 10.75 4.28
C ASP A 61 14.84 9.56 4.23
N ASP A 62 15.75 9.45 5.21
CA ASP A 62 16.67 8.31 5.35
C ASP A 62 15.91 7.00 5.65
N VAL A 63 14.86 7.08 6.48
CA VAL A 63 14.00 5.94 6.78
C VAL A 63 13.23 5.51 5.54
N LEU A 64 12.63 6.45 4.81
CA LEU A 64 11.90 6.17 3.57
C LEU A 64 12.82 5.55 2.50
N ALA A 65 14.05 6.07 2.36
CA ALA A 65 15.05 5.51 1.47
C ALA A 65 15.48 4.09 1.88
N SER A 66 15.62 3.83 3.18
CA SER A 66 15.89 2.49 3.71
C SER A 66 14.76 1.51 3.42
N ILE A 67 13.50 1.91 3.66
CA ILE A 67 12.31 1.11 3.33
C ILE A 67 12.27 0.79 1.83
N LEU A 68 12.50 1.80 0.97
CA LEU A 68 12.55 1.61 -0.47
C LEU A 68 13.64 0.62 -0.88
N THR A 69 14.84 0.74 -0.33
CA THR A 69 15.96 -0.19 -0.61
C THR A 69 15.60 -1.64 -0.27
N ARG A 70 14.93 -1.84 0.88
CA ARG A 70 14.45 -3.16 1.29
C ARG A 70 13.35 -3.67 0.35
N LEU A 71 12.42 -2.80 -0.06
CA LEU A 71 11.35 -3.13 -1.00
C LEU A 71 11.91 -3.53 -2.38
N LEU A 72 12.92 -2.82 -2.87
CA LEU A 72 13.66 -3.17 -4.09
C LEU A 72 14.35 -4.53 -3.97
N THR A 73 14.95 -4.82 -2.82
CA THR A 73 15.60 -6.11 -2.58
C THR A 73 14.59 -7.25 -2.63
N VAL A 74 13.43 -7.09 -1.97
CA VAL A 74 12.37 -8.11 -1.96
C VAL A 74 11.77 -8.31 -3.36
N THR A 75 11.44 -7.23 -4.06
CA THR A 75 10.81 -7.31 -5.40
C THR A 75 11.77 -7.84 -6.47
N SER A 76 13.06 -7.50 -6.41
CA SER A 76 14.07 -8.02 -7.35
C SER A 76 14.29 -9.53 -7.19
N GLN A 77 14.18 -10.06 -5.97
CA GLN A 77 14.28 -11.50 -5.70
C GLN A 77 13.05 -12.28 -6.19
N ALA A 78 11.86 -11.65 -6.25
CA ALA A 78 10.59 -12.29 -6.58
C ALA A 78 10.35 -12.60 -8.08
N ARG A 79 11.35 -12.42 -8.96
CA ARG A 79 11.34 -12.61 -10.44
C ARG A 79 10.70 -11.45 -11.24
N LYS A 80 11.34 -11.15 -12.38
CA LYS A 80 11.38 -9.90 -13.16
C LYS A 80 10.13 -9.48 -13.97
N SER A 81 8.93 -9.98 -13.67
CA SER A 81 7.74 -9.72 -14.51
C SER A 81 6.51 -9.20 -13.77
N LEU A 82 6.67 -8.83 -12.49
CA LEU A 82 5.56 -8.37 -11.65
C LEU A 82 5.46 -6.85 -11.70
N ILE A 83 4.38 -6.33 -12.28
CA ILE A 83 4.02 -4.92 -12.14
C ILE A 83 3.33 -4.76 -10.78
N VAL A 84 3.92 -3.97 -9.89
CA VAL A 84 3.35 -3.70 -8.57
C VAL A 84 2.83 -2.27 -8.54
N ARG A 85 1.52 -2.07 -8.43
CA ARG A 85 0.93 -0.72 -8.31
C ARG A 85 0.54 -0.49 -6.87
N THR A 86 0.99 0.61 -6.29
CA THR A 86 0.74 0.95 -4.89
C THR A 86 0.06 2.32 -4.85
N ALA A 87 -1.22 2.35 -4.50
CA ALA A 87 -1.90 3.60 -4.21
C ALA A 87 -1.75 3.95 -2.73
N LEU A 88 -1.26 5.15 -2.46
CA LEU A 88 -1.14 5.74 -1.13
C LEU A 88 -2.29 6.73 -0.95
N VAL A 89 -3.21 6.50 -0.02
CA VAL A 89 -4.30 7.43 0.30
C VAL A 89 -3.98 8.11 1.61
N CYS A 90 -3.78 9.43 1.60
CA CYS A 90 -3.56 10.23 2.79
C CYS A 90 -4.81 10.99 3.18
N LEU A 91 -5.45 10.57 4.28
CA LEU A 91 -6.60 11.28 4.84
C LEU A 91 -6.21 12.31 5.91
N ALA A 92 -4.92 12.41 6.20
CA ALA A 92 -4.31 13.41 7.07
C ALA A 92 -3.52 14.42 6.21
N PRO A 93 -4.11 15.56 5.79
CA PRO A 93 -3.45 16.51 4.89
C PRO A 93 -2.10 17.02 5.40
N ALA A 94 -1.90 17.11 6.72
CA ALA A 94 -0.63 17.50 7.32
C ALA A 94 0.53 16.52 7.03
N GLN A 95 0.20 15.26 6.72
CA GLN A 95 1.17 14.18 6.49
C GLN A 95 1.42 13.90 5.00
N SER A 96 0.69 14.55 4.08
CA SER A 96 0.79 14.33 2.62
C SER A 96 2.22 14.53 2.10
N ALA A 97 2.93 15.52 2.63
CA ALA A 97 4.31 15.82 2.25
C ALA A 97 5.27 14.64 2.47
N VAL A 98 5.03 13.78 3.48
CA VAL A 98 5.84 12.59 3.72
C VAL A 98 5.65 11.57 2.61
N LEU A 99 4.40 11.33 2.20
CA LEU A 99 4.07 10.39 1.13
C LEU A 99 4.53 10.89 -0.25
N ASP A 100 4.47 12.21 -0.48
CA ASP A 100 4.99 12.83 -1.71
C ASP A 100 6.51 12.66 -1.82
N ARG A 101 7.24 12.77 -0.71
CA ARG A 101 8.68 12.48 -0.69
C ARG A 101 8.95 11.01 -0.99
N TRP A 102 8.17 10.10 -0.40
CA TRP A 102 8.31 8.67 -0.70
C TRP A 102 8.05 8.35 -2.18
N ARG A 103 6.99 8.91 -2.77
CA ARG A 103 6.71 8.81 -4.21
C ARG A 103 7.88 9.33 -5.05
N THR A 104 8.43 10.48 -4.70
CA THR A 104 9.58 11.07 -5.41
C THR A 104 10.81 10.16 -5.38
N LEU A 105 11.10 9.52 -4.25
CA LEU A 105 12.20 8.56 -4.13
C LEU A 105 12.01 7.34 -5.05
N VAL A 106 10.77 6.86 -5.15
CA VAL A 106 10.35 5.72 -5.97
C VAL A 106 10.42 6.06 -7.46
N ASP A 107 9.88 7.21 -7.87
CA ASP A 107 9.93 7.71 -9.25
C ASP A 107 11.37 7.90 -9.74
N GLY A 108 12.30 8.22 -8.83
CA GLY A 108 13.73 8.32 -9.10
C GLY A 108 14.41 6.98 -9.43
N GLN A 109 13.78 5.83 -9.14
CA GLN A 109 14.36 4.51 -9.39
C GLN A 109 14.09 4.04 -10.82
N ARG A 110 15.11 4.13 -11.68
CA ARG A 110 15.01 3.62 -13.06
C ARG A 110 14.93 2.09 -13.09
N GLY A 111 14.00 1.56 -13.89
CA GLY A 111 13.88 0.12 -14.15
C GLY A 111 13.02 -0.67 -13.16
N MET A 112 12.36 0.02 -12.24
CA MET A 112 11.42 -0.60 -11.32
C MET A 112 10.07 -0.82 -12.01
N LEU A 113 9.52 -2.04 -11.91
CA LEU A 113 8.14 -2.35 -12.34
C LEU A 113 7.12 -1.94 -11.26
N THR A 114 7.44 -0.96 -10.43
CA THR A 114 6.58 -0.53 -9.32
C THR A 114 6.11 0.89 -9.59
N GLU A 115 4.80 1.07 -9.67
CA GLU A 115 4.15 2.37 -9.80
C GLU A 115 3.59 2.78 -8.44
N ILE A 116 3.87 4.01 -8.00
CA ILE A 116 3.28 4.56 -6.78
C ILE A 116 2.56 5.85 -7.13
N ALA A 117 1.33 5.98 -6.66
CA ALA A 117 0.55 7.20 -6.78
C ALA A 117 -0.05 7.58 -5.42
N ALA A 118 -0.05 8.87 -5.11
CA ALA A 118 -0.61 9.41 -3.89
C ALA A 118 -1.95 10.11 -4.17
N PHE A 119 -2.91 9.93 -3.27
CA PHE A 119 -4.29 10.42 -3.36
C PHE A 119 -4.75 10.98 -2.01
N ASP A 120 -5.73 11.87 -2.05
CA ASP A 120 -6.43 12.40 -0.89
C ASP A 120 -7.76 11.67 -0.61
N ALA A 121 -8.17 10.77 -1.51
CA ALA A 121 -9.42 10.03 -1.42
C ALA A 121 -9.27 8.58 -1.91
N VAL A 122 -9.95 7.65 -1.24
CA VAL A 122 -9.98 6.23 -1.59
C VAL A 122 -10.60 6.01 -2.96
N GLN A 123 -11.64 6.77 -3.32
CA GLN A 123 -12.33 6.65 -4.60
C GLN A 123 -11.39 6.96 -5.78
N SER A 124 -10.58 8.01 -5.66
CA SER A 124 -9.58 8.38 -6.68
C SER A 124 -8.51 7.29 -6.84
N ALA A 125 -8.03 6.74 -5.72
CA ALA A 125 -7.07 5.63 -5.72
C ALA A 125 -7.65 4.35 -6.32
N ALA A 126 -8.91 4.03 -6.00
CA ALA A 126 -9.62 2.85 -6.49
C ALA A 126 -9.80 2.91 -8.02
N VAL A 127 -10.19 4.07 -8.56
CA VAL A 127 -10.27 4.29 -10.01
C VAL A 127 -8.91 4.12 -10.67
N TRP A 128 -7.84 4.65 -10.07
CA TRP A 128 -6.49 4.51 -10.62
C TRP A 128 -6.02 3.04 -10.63
N ILE A 129 -6.32 2.27 -9.58
CA ILE A 129 -6.08 0.82 -9.51
C ILE A 129 -7.00 0.06 -10.49
N GLY A 130 -8.14 0.62 -10.89
CA GLY A 130 -9.08 0.00 -11.80
C GLY A 130 -10.09 -0.92 -11.11
N LEU A 131 -10.47 -0.58 -9.88
CA LEU A 131 -11.55 -1.23 -9.14
C LEU A 131 -12.92 -0.81 -9.69
N THR A 132 -13.92 -1.68 -9.55
CA THR A 132 -15.31 -1.32 -9.84
C THR A 132 -15.90 -0.42 -8.75
N ALA A 133 -17.07 0.16 -9.02
CA ALA A 133 -17.81 0.94 -8.01
C ALA A 133 -18.14 0.08 -6.78
N ASP A 134 -18.69 -1.13 -6.98
CA ASP A 134 -19.01 -2.06 -5.90
C ASP A 134 -17.78 -2.40 -5.03
N GLU A 135 -16.64 -2.71 -5.66
CA GLU A 135 -15.38 -3.00 -4.94
C GLU A 135 -14.87 -1.78 -4.16
N THR A 136 -15.08 -0.57 -4.71
CA THR A 136 -14.71 0.67 -4.06
C THR A 136 -15.57 0.92 -2.82
N ASP A 137 -16.88 0.69 -2.93
CA ASP A 137 -17.83 0.86 -1.83
C ASP A 137 -17.54 -0.11 -0.68
N ASP A 138 -17.19 -1.36 -0.98
CA ASP A 138 -16.75 -2.36 0.02
C ASP A 138 -15.52 -1.86 0.81
N ILE A 139 -14.52 -1.31 0.11
CA ILE A 139 -13.30 -0.76 0.76
C ILE A 139 -13.64 0.44 1.65
N VAL A 140 -14.49 1.34 1.18
CA VAL A 140 -14.91 2.52 1.95
C VAL A 140 -15.65 2.08 3.21
N GLN A 141 -16.51 1.07 3.13
CA GLN A 141 -17.17 0.49 4.31
C GLN A 141 -16.14 -0.10 5.29
N HIS A 142 -15.14 -0.84 4.81
CA HIS A 142 -14.06 -1.39 5.63
C HIS A 142 -13.21 -0.31 6.31
N GLN A 143 -13.06 0.86 5.70
CA GLN A 143 -12.34 1.99 6.29
C GLN A 143 -13.10 2.62 7.47
N THR A 144 -14.43 2.63 7.42
CA THR A 144 -15.30 3.24 8.45
C THR A 144 -15.58 2.33 9.64
N ALA A 145 -15.26 1.04 9.54
CA ALA A 145 -15.38 0.13 10.67
C ALA A 145 -14.32 0.49 11.74
N PRO A 146 -14.69 0.56 13.04
CA PRO A 146 -13.70 0.68 14.11
C PRO A 146 -12.69 -0.46 13.95
N ALA A 147 -11.41 -0.21 14.26
CA ALA A 147 -10.27 -1.11 14.07
C ALA A 147 -10.45 -2.48 14.75
N ALA A 148 -11.33 -3.30 14.21
CA ALA A 148 -11.43 -4.71 14.44
C ALA A 148 -10.40 -5.33 13.51
N VAL A 149 -9.48 -6.10 14.08
CA VAL A 149 -8.51 -6.87 13.34
C VAL A 149 -9.28 -7.88 12.48
N VAL A 150 -9.59 -7.51 11.23
CA VAL A 150 -10.15 -8.43 10.24
C VAL A 150 -8.98 -9.13 9.57
N VAL A 151 -8.46 -10.19 10.22
CA VAL A 151 -7.71 -11.23 9.50
C VAL A 151 -8.74 -11.99 8.67
N ALA A 152 -9.04 -11.50 7.46
CA ALA A 152 -9.79 -12.31 6.51
C ALA A 152 -8.92 -13.52 6.17
N ALA A 153 -9.43 -14.69 6.56
CA ALA A 153 -8.75 -15.97 6.45
C ALA A 153 -8.21 -16.19 5.03
N ILE A 154 -6.93 -16.56 4.96
CA ILE A 154 -6.35 -17.24 3.81
C ILE A 154 -7.19 -18.51 3.62
N ALA A 155 -8.10 -18.50 2.65
CA ALA A 155 -8.76 -19.73 2.22
C ALA A 155 -7.68 -20.68 1.72
N ARG A 156 -7.62 -21.85 2.37
CA ARG A 156 -6.67 -22.94 2.13
C ARG A 156 -6.66 -23.44 0.69
#